data_AF-A0A7S1CRE9-F1
#
_entry.id   AF-A0A7S1CRE9-F1
#
_cell.length_a   1.000
_cell.length_b   1.000
_cell.length_c   1.000
_cell.angle_alpha   90.00
_cell.angle_beta   90.00
_cell.angle_gamma   90.00
#
_symmetry.space_group_name_H-M   'P 1'
#
loop_
_entity.id
_entity.type
_entity.pdbx_description
1 polymer ?
#
loop_
_entity_poly.entity_id
_entity_poly.type
_entity_poly.pdbx_seq_one_letter_code
_entity_poly.pdbx_strand_id
1 'polypeptide(L)'
;HDAARSPPAGEQDLPTLQREDYAAYYTDAEGNGEELIFSDMSSRELSAVLDFTLEREGVGAIQWLGETDIRGLDLDRLVTIEDGGVSVYDNVPEEERPPVGKGLNKRVIVELYDILPEEGEFRNSEEEEDFRADIKAHTASMPGAEFVRYERDDERDTWVWSFELASLC
;
A
#
# COMPACT_ATOMS: atom_id res chain seq x y z
N HIS A 1 -32.12 16.09 -6.22
CA HIS A 1 -32.46 14.67 -6.32
C HIS A 1 -31.58 14.02 -5.27
N ASP A 2 -32.15 13.69 -4.11
CA ASP A 2 -31.42 13.14 -2.98
C ASP A 2 -30.93 11.74 -3.37
N ALA A 3 -29.64 11.61 -3.69
CA ALA A 3 -29.03 10.31 -3.93
C ALA A 3 -28.92 9.62 -2.58
N ALA A 4 -29.95 8.84 -2.22
CA ALA A 4 -29.90 8.02 -1.03
C ALA A 4 -28.62 7.16 -1.07
N ARG A 5 -27.73 7.36 -0.09
CA ARG A 5 -26.53 6.51 0.11
C ARG A 5 -26.97 5.05 0.13
N SER A 6 -26.23 4.19 -0.55
CA SER A 6 -26.50 2.75 -0.51
C SER A 6 -26.40 2.25 0.93
N PRO A 7 -27.18 1.23 1.33
CA PRO A 7 -27.05 0.67 2.68
C PRO A 7 -25.63 0.10 2.89
N PRO A 8 -25.12 0.11 4.12
CA PRO A 8 -23.83 -0.49 4.47
C PRO A 8 -23.75 -1.98 4.06
N ALA A 9 -22.52 -2.47 3.86
CA ALA A 9 -22.25 -3.85 3.51
C ALA A 9 -22.71 -4.82 4.62
N GLY A 10 -23.05 -6.05 4.23
CA GLY A 10 -23.28 -7.13 5.19
C GLY A 10 -21.96 -7.62 5.79
N GLU A 11 -22.01 -8.21 6.99
CA GLU A 11 -20.83 -8.64 7.76
C GLU A 11 -19.88 -9.58 6.99
N GLN A 12 -20.42 -10.42 6.10
CA GLN A 12 -19.66 -11.32 5.24
C GLN A 12 -18.84 -10.64 4.13
N ASP A 13 -19.21 -9.41 3.76
CA ASP A 13 -18.53 -8.63 2.73
C ASP A 13 -17.47 -7.70 3.33
N LEU A 14 -17.45 -7.52 4.66
CA LEU A 14 -16.48 -6.66 5.32
C LEU A 14 -15.10 -7.33 5.30
N PRO A 15 -14.04 -6.63 4.84
CA PRO A 15 -12.68 -7.09 5.08
C PRO A 15 -12.35 -7.06 6.57
N THR A 16 -11.37 -7.86 6.96
CA THR A 16 -10.83 -7.90 8.33
C THR A 16 -9.48 -7.19 8.39
N LEU A 17 -9.38 -6.23 9.31
CA LEU A 17 -8.16 -5.54 9.72
C LEU A 17 -8.29 -5.21 11.21
N GLN A 18 -7.57 -5.93 12.06
CA GLN A 18 -7.63 -5.82 13.52
C GLN A 18 -6.32 -5.27 14.11
N ARG A 19 -5.23 -5.25 13.32
CA ARG A 19 -3.96 -4.64 13.72
C ARG A 19 -4.15 -3.14 13.88
N GLU A 20 -3.94 -2.65 15.10
CA GLU A 20 -4.17 -1.24 15.46
C GLU A 20 -3.15 -0.28 14.81
N ASP A 21 -1.99 -0.80 14.41
CA ASP A 21 -0.95 -0.05 13.70
C ASP A 21 -1.19 -0.01 12.18
N TYR A 22 -2.29 -0.58 11.69
CA TYR A 22 -2.67 -0.55 10.28
C TYR A 22 -3.90 0.32 10.03
N ALA A 23 -3.83 1.13 8.98
CA ALA A 23 -4.94 1.95 8.49
C ALA A 23 -5.17 1.69 7.00
N ALA A 24 -6.41 1.85 6.56
CA ALA A 24 -6.82 1.70 5.17
C ALA A 24 -7.28 3.04 4.61
N TYR A 25 -6.98 3.30 3.34
CA TYR A 25 -7.37 4.52 2.64
C TYR A 25 -7.85 4.22 1.22
N TYR A 26 -8.47 5.21 0.59
CA TYR A 26 -8.85 5.20 -0.82
C TYR A 26 -8.71 6.59 -1.44
N THR A 27 -8.61 6.66 -2.76
CA THR A 27 -8.67 7.93 -3.49
C THR A 27 -10.12 8.27 -3.83
N ASP A 28 -10.58 9.45 -3.43
CA ASP A 28 -11.91 9.94 -3.74
C ASP A 28 -12.04 10.42 -5.20
N ALA A 29 -13.22 10.94 -5.56
CA ALA A 29 -13.48 11.43 -6.93
C ALA A 29 -12.74 12.73 -7.27
N GLU A 30 -12.26 13.47 -6.26
CA GLU A 30 -11.50 14.72 -6.40
C GLU A 30 -9.99 14.45 -6.45
N GLY A 31 -9.55 13.22 -6.18
CA GLY A 31 -8.16 12.79 -6.18
C GLY A 31 -7.49 12.91 -4.81
N ASN A 32 -8.25 13.09 -3.73
CA ASN A 32 -7.73 13.14 -2.37
C ASN A 32 -7.72 11.75 -1.74
N GLY A 33 -6.71 11.47 -0.92
CA GLY A 33 -6.68 10.28 -0.08
C GLY A 33 -7.56 10.46 1.16
N GLU A 34 -8.50 9.53 1.37
CA GLU A 34 -9.44 9.53 2.49
C GLU A 34 -9.34 8.21 3.26
N GLU A 35 -9.52 8.26 4.59
CA GLU A 35 -9.53 7.07 5.43
C GLU A 35 -10.74 6.18 5.11
N LEU A 36 -10.48 4.89 4.96
CA LEU A 36 -11.46 3.89 4.57
C LEU A 36 -12.00 3.15 5.80
N ILE A 37 -13.16 3.61 6.28
CA ILE A 37 -13.89 2.93 7.35
C ILE A 37 -14.82 1.86 6.74
N PHE A 38 -14.42 0.58 6.84
CA PHE A 38 -15.13 -0.52 6.16
C PHE A 38 -16.63 -0.62 6.49
N SER A 39 -17.00 -0.36 7.75
CA SER A 39 -18.40 -0.42 8.21
C SER A 39 -19.30 0.65 7.59
N ASP A 40 -18.72 1.73 7.08
CA ASP A 40 -19.46 2.87 6.53
C ASP A 40 -19.71 2.72 5.02
N MET A 41 -19.08 1.71 4.41
CA MET A 41 -19.12 1.43 2.98
C MET A 41 -20.18 0.39 2.64
N SER A 42 -20.82 0.55 1.49
CA SER A 42 -21.68 -0.47 0.89
C SER A 42 -20.85 -1.58 0.25
N SER A 43 -21.46 -2.76 0.05
CA SER A 43 -20.81 -3.87 -0.68
C SER A 43 -20.36 -3.45 -2.08
N ARG A 44 -21.09 -2.54 -2.73
CA ARG A 44 -20.70 -2.01 -4.04
C ARG A 44 -19.43 -1.18 -3.96
N GLU A 45 -19.30 -0.31 -2.96
CA GLU A 45 -18.11 0.52 -2.77
C GLU A 45 -16.89 -0.34 -2.43
N LEU A 46 -17.04 -1.34 -1.53
CA LEU A 46 -15.97 -2.29 -1.20
C LEU A 46 -15.54 -3.17 -2.39
N SER A 47 -16.40 -3.32 -3.41
CA SER A 47 -16.07 -4.11 -4.61
C SER A 47 -15.19 -3.39 -5.62
N ALA A 48 -14.99 -2.08 -5.46
CA ALA A 48 -14.29 -1.23 -6.43
C ALA A 48 -13.67 -0.02 -5.73
N VAL A 49 -12.88 -0.27 -4.68
CA VAL A 49 -12.16 0.80 -3.96
C VAL A 49 -11.04 1.31 -4.86
N LEU A 50 -11.11 2.59 -5.23
CA LEU A 50 -10.12 3.23 -6.09
C LEU A 50 -8.83 3.47 -5.32
N ASP A 51 -7.71 3.03 -5.88
CA ASP A 51 -6.37 3.25 -5.31
C ASP A 51 -6.33 2.86 -3.82
N PHE A 52 -6.90 1.68 -3.52
CA PHE A 52 -6.92 1.14 -2.17
C PHE A 52 -5.51 1.14 -1.60
N THR A 53 -5.32 1.74 -0.43
CA THR A 53 -4.03 1.80 0.26
C THR A 53 -4.15 1.15 1.63
N LEU A 54 -3.16 0.33 1.97
CA LEU A 54 -2.97 -0.16 3.33
C LEU A 54 -1.64 0.38 3.85
N GLU A 55 -1.70 1.13 4.95
CA GLU A 55 -0.54 1.72 5.63
C GLU A 55 -0.33 1.00 6.95
N ARG A 56 0.93 0.80 7.31
CA ARG A 56 1.36 0.51 8.67
C ARG A 56 2.09 1.73 9.20
N GLU A 57 1.56 2.33 10.26
CA GLU A 57 2.05 3.60 10.81
C GLU A 57 3.55 3.51 11.11
N GLY A 58 4.33 4.45 10.54
CA GLY A 58 5.77 4.54 10.74
C GLY A 58 6.63 3.51 10.01
N VAL A 59 6.04 2.56 9.26
CA VAL A 59 6.80 1.48 8.58
C VAL A 59 6.68 1.57 7.06
N GLY A 60 5.47 1.74 6.53
CA GLY A 60 5.28 1.84 5.08
C GLY A 60 3.82 1.72 4.64
N ALA A 61 3.59 1.77 3.34
CA ALA A 61 2.30 1.64 2.71
C ALA A 61 2.35 0.86 1.40
N ILE A 62 1.23 0.23 1.04
CA ILE A 62 1.00 -0.40 -0.26
C ILE A 62 -0.27 0.18 -0.85
N GLN A 63 -0.17 0.76 -2.05
CA GLN A 63 -1.31 1.27 -2.81
C GLN A 63 -1.56 0.41 -4.04
N TRP A 64 -2.74 -0.21 -4.13
CA TRP A 64 -3.18 -0.99 -5.28
C TRP A 64 -3.86 -0.10 -6.33
N LEU A 65 -3.15 0.15 -7.43
CA LEU A 65 -3.56 1.12 -8.45
C LEU A 65 -4.87 0.75 -9.14
N GLY A 66 -5.80 1.70 -9.24
CA GLY A 66 -7.14 1.52 -9.82
C GLY A 66 -8.12 0.80 -8.88
N GLU A 67 -9.24 0.31 -9.41
CA GLU A 67 -10.29 -0.34 -8.61
C GLU A 67 -9.84 -1.70 -8.05
N THR A 68 -10.08 -1.92 -6.76
CA THR A 68 -9.75 -3.15 -6.04
C THR A 68 -10.98 -3.67 -5.29
N ASP A 69 -11.32 -4.94 -5.50
CA ASP A 69 -12.36 -5.63 -4.73
C ASP A 69 -11.75 -6.16 -3.43
N ILE A 70 -12.12 -5.56 -2.31
CA ILE A 70 -11.58 -5.90 -0.98
C ILE A 70 -12.58 -6.67 -0.13
N ARG A 71 -13.73 -7.07 -0.68
CA ARG A 71 -14.77 -7.71 0.12
C ARG A 71 -14.32 -9.05 0.70
N GLY A 72 -14.60 -9.23 1.98
CA GLY A 72 -14.31 -10.48 2.70
C GLY A 72 -12.84 -10.86 2.75
N LEU A 73 -11.91 -9.95 2.39
CA LEU A 73 -10.48 -10.20 2.49
C LEU A 73 -10.02 -10.13 3.94
N ASP A 74 -9.18 -11.08 4.34
CA ASP A 74 -8.48 -11.05 5.61
C ASP A 74 -7.15 -10.31 5.44
N LEU A 75 -7.16 -8.98 5.58
CA LEU A 75 -6.00 -8.14 5.30
C LEU A 75 -4.88 -8.36 6.31
N ASP A 76 -5.21 -8.70 7.56
CA ASP A 76 -4.24 -9.08 8.58
C ASP A 76 -3.43 -10.32 8.17
N ARG A 77 -4.11 -11.28 7.55
CA ARG A 77 -3.48 -12.51 7.09
C ARG A 77 -2.77 -12.33 5.76
N LEU A 78 -3.34 -11.55 4.84
CA LEU A 78 -2.89 -11.49 3.46
C LEU A 78 -1.76 -10.50 3.20
N VAL A 79 -1.60 -9.47 4.05
CA VAL A 79 -0.64 -8.38 3.83
C VAL A 79 0.26 -8.17 5.03
N THR A 80 1.56 -8.14 4.78
CA THR A 80 2.58 -7.82 5.79
C THR A 80 3.41 -6.63 5.31
N ILE A 81 3.53 -5.61 6.16
CA ILE A 81 4.41 -4.46 5.97
C ILE A 81 5.41 -4.47 7.14
N GLU A 82 6.69 -4.65 6.85
CA GLU A 82 7.78 -4.71 7.82
C GLU A 82 8.91 -3.75 7.44
N ASP A 83 9.86 -3.56 8.34
CA ASP A 83 10.98 -2.66 8.10
C ASP A 83 11.77 -3.11 6.86
N GLY A 84 11.81 -2.24 5.85
CA GLY A 84 12.52 -2.50 4.59
C GLY A 84 11.81 -3.44 3.62
N GLY A 85 10.55 -3.84 3.84
CA GLY A 85 9.87 -4.74 2.91
C GLY A 85 8.37 -4.91 3.10
N VAL A 86 7.73 -5.40 2.04
CA VAL A 86 6.30 -5.74 2.05
C VAL A 86 6.08 -7.10 1.41
N SER A 87 5.02 -7.79 1.83
CA SER A 87 4.61 -9.03 1.19
C SER A 87 3.09 -9.21 1.17
N VAL A 88 2.62 -9.88 0.12
CA VAL A 88 1.19 -10.14 -0.12
C VAL A 88 1.04 -11.61 -0.51
N TYR A 89 0.11 -12.33 0.13
CA TYR A 89 -0.13 -13.77 -0.09
C TYR A 89 1.04 -14.72 0.27
N ASP A 90 1.99 -14.29 1.11
CA ASP A 90 3.11 -15.15 1.54
C ASP A 90 2.67 -16.45 2.22
N ASN A 91 1.53 -16.42 2.90
CA ASN A 91 0.94 -17.55 3.59
C ASN A 91 -0.16 -18.26 2.78
N VAL A 92 -0.24 -17.99 1.48
CA VAL A 92 -1.16 -18.65 0.54
C VAL A 92 -0.33 -19.39 -0.50
N PRO A 93 -0.55 -20.70 -0.71
CA PRO A 93 0.11 -21.47 -1.77
C PRO A 93 -0.04 -20.81 -3.14
N GLU A 94 0.99 -20.87 -3.98
CA GLU A 94 1.02 -20.19 -5.29
C GLU A 94 -0.18 -20.57 -6.17
N GLU A 95 -0.59 -21.85 -6.13
CA GLU A 95 -1.74 -22.38 -6.86
C GLU A 95 -3.11 -21.85 -6.37
N GLU A 96 -3.16 -21.30 -5.16
CA GLU A 96 -4.35 -20.71 -4.55
C GLU A 96 -4.37 -19.17 -4.67
N ARG A 97 -3.25 -18.56 -5.08
CA ARG A 97 -3.18 -17.10 -5.28
C ARG A 97 -4.12 -16.68 -6.42
N PRO A 98 -4.81 -15.53 -6.30
CA PRO A 98 -5.60 -15.00 -7.40
C PRO A 98 -4.72 -14.77 -8.65
N PRO A 99 -5.27 -14.87 -9.88
CA PRO A 99 -4.52 -14.51 -11.09
C PRO A 99 -4.04 -13.07 -11.08
N VAL A 100 -3.00 -12.75 -11.87
CA VAL A 100 -2.52 -11.37 -12.05
C VAL A 100 -3.66 -10.46 -12.52
N GLY A 101 -3.80 -9.31 -11.87
CA GLY A 101 -4.90 -8.35 -12.03
C GLY A 101 -6.15 -8.64 -11.19
N LYS A 102 -6.14 -9.64 -10.30
CA LYS A 102 -7.27 -10.00 -9.43
C LYS A 102 -6.91 -9.93 -7.95
N GLY A 103 -7.87 -9.55 -7.13
CA GLY A 103 -7.65 -9.34 -5.69
C GLY A 103 -6.49 -8.37 -5.46
N LEU A 104 -5.59 -8.73 -4.56
CA LEU A 104 -4.37 -7.97 -4.28
C LEU A 104 -3.18 -8.37 -5.18
N ASN A 105 -3.34 -9.36 -6.07
CA ASN A 105 -2.34 -9.74 -7.07
C ASN A 105 -2.46 -8.81 -8.27
N LYS A 106 -2.15 -7.53 -8.10
CA LYS A 106 -2.21 -6.51 -9.16
C LYS A 106 -1.09 -5.50 -8.94
N ARG A 107 -1.01 -4.54 -9.87
CA ARG A 107 -0.03 -3.47 -9.86
C ARG A 107 -0.17 -2.62 -8.60
N VAL A 108 0.95 -2.30 -7.96
CA VAL A 108 1.02 -1.54 -6.72
C VAL A 108 2.11 -0.48 -6.76
N ILE A 109 1.94 0.57 -5.95
CA ILE A 109 3.03 1.41 -5.47
C ILE A 109 3.30 1.00 -4.03
N VAL A 110 4.57 0.74 -3.72
CA VAL A 110 5.05 0.47 -2.37
C VAL A 110 5.78 1.72 -1.90
N GLU A 111 5.51 2.13 -0.66
CA GLU A 111 6.27 3.13 0.05
C GLU A 111 6.84 2.50 1.32
N LEU A 112 8.15 2.60 1.51
CA LEU A 112 8.84 2.19 2.74
C LEU A 112 9.32 3.44 3.47
N TYR A 113 9.06 3.50 4.77
CA TYR A 113 9.40 4.63 5.63
C TYR A 113 10.70 4.39 6.38
N ASP A 114 11.26 5.46 6.93
CA ASP A 114 12.53 5.48 7.67
C ASP A 114 13.71 4.84 6.93
N ILE A 115 13.71 4.97 5.59
CA ILE A 115 14.79 4.42 4.76
C ILE A 115 15.94 5.41 4.76
N LEU A 116 16.95 5.12 5.59
CA LEU A 116 18.14 5.95 5.79
C LEU A 116 19.40 5.07 5.87
N PRO A 117 20.60 5.68 5.79
CA PRO A 117 21.84 5.02 6.17
C PRO A 117 21.80 4.53 7.64
N GLU A 118 22.69 3.60 8.00
CA GLU A 118 22.82 3.10 9.39
C GLU A 118 23.03 4.21 10.44
N GLU A 119 23.62 5.33 10.05
CA GLU A 119 23.84 6.49 10.93
C GLU A 119 22.55 7.29 11.24
N GLY A 120 21.46 7.06 10.48
CA GLY A 120 20.15 7.69 10.69
C GLY A 120 20.04 9.14 10.23
N GLU A 121 21.09 9.72 9.62
CA GLU A 121 21.07 11.07 9.06
C GLU A 121 22.11 11.23 7.95
N PHE A 122 21.86 12.17 7.04
CA PHE A 122 22.83 12.56 6.02
C PHE A 122 23.75 13.67 6.54
N ARG A 123 25.07 13.51 6.39
CA ARG A 123 26.03 14.53 6.86
C ARG A 123 26.09 15.74 5.94
N ASN A 124 25.72 15.57 4.68
CA ASN A 124 25.67 16.62 3.64
C ASN A 124 24.83 16.15 2.44
N SER A 125 24.62 17.05 1.47
CA SER A 125 23.84 16.76 0.26
C SER A 125 24.50 15.76 -0.70
N GLU A 126 25.84 15.63 -0.68
CA GLU A 126 26.55 14.66 -1.54
C GLU A 126 26.25 13.23 -1.09
N GLU A 127 26.26 12.98 0.22
CA GLU A 127 25.87 11.68 0.80
C GLU A 127 24.41 11.33 0.54
N GLU A 128 23.52 12.32 0.60
CA GLU A 128 22.11 12.16 0.22
C GLU A 128 21.95 11.76 -1.26
N GLU A 129 22.67 12.44 -2.16
CA GLU A 129 22.64 12.15 -3.60
C GLU A 129 23.20 10.75 -3.92
N ASP A 130 24.31 10.37 -3.28
CA ASP A 130 24.91 9.05 -3.41
C ASP A 130 23.96 7.96 -2.91
N PHE A 131 23.36 8.13 -1.73
CA PHE A 131 22.39 7.17 -1.19
C PHE A 131 21.15 7.05 -2.07
N ARG A 132 20.65 8.17 -2.62
CA ARG A 132 19.55 8.16 -3.59
C ARG A 132 19.92 7.36 -4.85
N ALA A 133 21.16 7.48 -5.33
CA ALA A 133 21.64 6.70 -6.47
C ALA A 133 21.71 5.20 -6.13
N ASP A 134 22.13 4.85 -4.92
CA ASP A 134 22.15 3.47 -4.42
C ASP A 134 20.74 2.88 -4.31
N ILE A 135 19.77 3.61 -3.74
CA ILE A 135 18.35 3.19 -3.68
C ILE A 135 17.80 2.95 -5.09
N LYS A 136 18.10 3.84 -6.03
CA LYS A 136 17.66 3.68 -7.42
C LYS A 136 18.31 2.46 -8.09
N ALA A 137 19.60 2.22 -7.86
CA ALA A 137 20.31 1.06 -8.37
C ALA A 137 19.78 -0.24 -7.75
N HIS A 138 19.51 -0.23 -6.44
CA HIS A 138 18.91 -1.34 -5.72
C HIS A 138 17.51 -1.65 -6.26
N THR A 139 16.67 -0.64 -6.49
CA THR A 139 15.34 -0.81 -7.10
C THR A 139 15.43 -1.46 -8.48
N ALA A 140 16.36 -1.00 -9.32
CA ALA A 140 16.57 -1.58 -10.65
C ALA A 140 17.06 -3.05 -10.61
N SER A 141 17.60 -3.51 -9.49
CA SER A 141 18.00 -4.91 -9.29
C SER A 141 16.86 -5.82 -8.83
N MET A 142 15.76 -5.24 -8.33
CA MET A 142 14.58 -6.00 -7.90
C MET A 142 13.74 -6.42 -9.12
N PRO A 143 13.36 -7.70 -9.24
CA PRO A 143 12.53 -8.17 -10.35
C PRO A 143 11.19 -7.46 -10.44
N GLY A 144 10.92 -6.81 -11.58
CA GLY A 144 9.63 -6.17 -11.85
C GLY A 144 9.38 -4.86 -11.10
N ALA A 145 10.38 -4.32 -10.40
CA ALA A 145 10.31 -3.05 -9.69
C ALA A 145 10.72 -1.87 -10.59
N GLU A 146 9.97 -0.78 -10.52
CA GLU A 146 10.32 0.49 -11.14
C GLU A 146 10.43 1.58 -10.07
N PHE A 147 11.58 2.27 -10.05
CA PHE A 147 11.81 3.37 -9.10
C PHE A 147 10.86 4.53 -9.38
N VAL A 148 10.16 5.00 -8.34
CA VAL A 148 9.26 6.16 -8.41
C VAL A 148 9.95 7.37 -7.79
N ARG A 149 10.24 7.33 -6.49
CA ARG A 149 10.90 8.42 -5.77
C ARG A 149 11.66 7.95 -4.53
N TYR A 150 12.56 8.81 -4.07
CA TYR A 150 13.21 8.72 -2.77
C TYR A 150 13.43 10.16 -2.29
N GLU A 151 12.74 10.55 -1.23
CA GLU A 151 12.76 11.90 -0.67
C GLU A 151 12.22 11.92 0.77
N ARG A 152 12.48 13.01 1.49
CA ARG A 152 11.90 13.25 2.82
C ARG A 152 10.46 13.72 2.68
N ASP A 153 9.56 13.06 3.40
CA ASP A 153 8.20 13.51 3.64
C ASP A 153 8.20 14.41 4.89
N ASP A 154 7.98 15.70 4.69
CA ASP A 154 7.99 16.68 5.78
C ASP A 154 6.76 16.60 6.69
N GLU A 155 5.63 16.04 6.21
CA GLU A 155 4.41 15.88 7.00
C GLU A 155 4.54 14.69 7.96
N ARG A 156 5.15 13.61 7.49
CA ARG A 156 5.44 12.39 8.26
C ARG A 156 6.77 12.45 9.02
N ASP A 157 7.61 13.44 8.74
CA ASP A 157 8.97 13.56 9.26
C ASP A 157 9.82 12.29 9.04
N THR A 158 9.74 11.71 7.84
CA THR A 158 10.43 10.45 7.50
C THR A 158 10.96 10.42 6.08
N TRP A 159 11.95 9.56 5.80
CA TRP A 159 12.43 9.31 4.44
C TRP A 159 11.62 8.21 3.79
N VAL A 160 11.05 8.52 2.63
CA VAL A 160 10.16 7.63 1.90
C VAL A 160 10.87 7.12 0.66
N TRP A 161 11.03 5.80 0.58
CA TRP A 161 11.40 5.12 -0.66
C TRP A 161 10.15 4.55 -1.32
N SER A 162 9.84 5.05 -2.52
CA SER A 162 8.69 4.63 -3.31
C SER A 162 9.10 3.95 -4.61
N PHE A 163 8.48 2.81 -4.88
CA PHE A 163 8.68 2.05 -6.12
C PHE A 163 7.40 1.33 -6.51
N GLU A 164 7.27 1.07 -7.81
CA GLU A 164 6.12 0.38 -8.38
C GLU A 164 6.45 -1.08 -8.65
N LEU A 165 5.49 -1.97 -8.45
CA LEU A 165 5.57 -3.38 -8.83
C LEU A 165 4.37 -3.78 -9.68
N ALA A 166 4.60 -4.59 -10.71
CA ALA A 166 3.51 -5.18 -11.51
C ALA A 166 2.65 -6.16 -10.69
N SER A 167 3.25 -6.81 -9.68
CA SER A 167 2.60 -7.63 -8.66
C SER A 167 3.56 -7.89 -7.49
N LEU A 168 2.99 -8.17 -6.30
CA LEU A 168 3.68 -8.64 -5.10
C LEU A 168 3.58 -10.17 -4.90
N CYS A 169 3.04 -10.90 -5.88
CA CYS A 169 2.92 -12.37 -5.88
C CYS A 169 4.05 -13.09 -6.63
#